data_AF-A0A925B4K4-F1
#
_entry.id   AF-A0A925B4K4-F1
#
_cell.length_a   1.000
_cell.length_b   1.000
_cell.length_c   1.000
_cell.angle_alpha   90.00
_cell.angle_beta   90.00
_cell.angle_gamma   90.00
#
_symmetry.space_group_name_H-M   'P 1'
#
loop_
_entity.id
_entity.type
_entity.pdbx_description
1 polymer ?
#
loop_
_entity_poly.entity_id
_entity_poly.type
_entity_poly.pdbx_seq_one_letter_code
_entity_poly.pdbx_strand_id
1 'polypeptide(L)' 'MTPPARLAAAIELLTEIDAHPRRPADAVANDFFRARRFIGSGDRRAVSDRTWR' A
#
# COMPACT_ATOMS: atom_id res chain seq x y z
N MET A 1 10.32 7.95 -0.35
CA MET A 1 9.60 7.80 -1.64
C MET A 1 9.16 9.17 -2.17
N THR A 2 9.16 9.40 -3.48
CA THR A 2 8.68 10.68 -4.05
C THR A 2 7.15 10.78 -3.99
N PRO A 3 6.54 11.98 -4.07
CA PRO A 3 5.09 12.11 -4.07
C PRO A 3 4.37 11.31 -5.19
N PRO A 4 4.85 11.29 -6.45
CA PRO A 4 4.26 10.43 -7.48
C PRO A 4 4.40 8.94 -7.16
N ALA A 5 5.52 8.51 -6.60
CA ALA A 5 5.71 7.11 -6.21
C ALA A 5 4.77 6.67 -5.07
N ARG A 6 4.35 7.59 -4.18
CA ARG A 6 3.31 7.30 -3.18
C ARG A 6 1.94 7.08 -3.81
N LEU A 7 1.59 7.85 -4.85
CA LEU A 7 0.35 7.64 -5.59
C LEU A 7 0.37 6.30 -6.32
N ALA A 8 1.46 6.00 -7.03
CA ALA A 8 1.64 4.71 -7.69
C ALA A 8 1.52 3.54 -6.71
N ALA A 9 2.18 3.62 -5.54
CA ALA A 9 2.09 2.59 -4.51
C ALA A 9 0.67 2.40 -3.95
N ALA A 10 -0.14 3.46 -3.84
CA ALA A 10 -1.54 3.33 -3.42
C ALA A 10 -2.38 2.59 -4.48
N ILE A 11 -2.16 2.88 -5.76
CA ILE A 11 -2.83 2.17 -6.87
C ILE A 11 -2.43 0.69 -6.85
N GLU A 12 -1.13 0.39 -6.76
CA GLU A 12 -0.63 -0.98 -6.68
C GLU A 12 -1.22 -1.74 -5.48
N LEU A 13 -1.35 -1.08 -4.32
CA LEU A 13 -1.96 -1.69 -3.14
C LEU A 13 -3.44 -2.02 -3.35
N LEU A 14 -4.21 -1.10 -3.94
CA LEU A 14 -5.62 -1.35 -4.27
C LEU A 14 -5.76 -2.50 -5.27
N THR A 15 -4.91 -2.55 -6.30
CA THR A 15 -4.87 -3.66 -7.26
C THR A 15 -4.56 -4.99 -6.57
N GLU A 16 -3.61 -5.01 -5.64
CA GLU A 16 -3.25 -6.22 -4.91
C GLU A 16 -4.39 -6.71 -3.99
N ILE A 17 -5.10 -5.78 -3.33
CA ILE A 17 -6.28 -6.10 -2.51
C ILE A 17 -7.39 -6.69 -3.38
N ASP A 18 -7.69 -6.05 -4.51
CA ASP A 18 -8.72 -6.49 -5.46
C ASP A 18 -8.42 -7.88 -6.04
N ALA A 19 -7.15 -8.17 -6.32
CA ALA A 19 -6.70 -9.49 -6.77
C ALA A 19 -6.88 -10.60 -5.70
N HIS A 20 -7.07 -10.24 -4.43
CA HIS A 20 -7.15 -11.19 -3.31
C HIS A 20 -8.44 -11.02 -2.48
N PRO A 21 -9.64 -11.24 -3.06
CA PRO A 21 -10.91 -10.92 -2.40
C PRO A 21 -11.24 -11.76 -1.16
N ARG A 22 -10.52 -12.88 -0.94
CA ARG A 22 -10.68 -13.76 0.23
C ARG A 22 -9.69 -13.45 1.35
N ARG A 23 -8.76 -12.52 1.15
CA ARG A 23 -7.77 -12.13 2.16
C ARG A 23 -8.22 -10.81 2.80
N PRO A 24 -8.04 -10.64 4.12
CA PRO A 24 -8.26 -9.35 4.75
C PRO A 24 -7.36 -8.29 4.10
N ALA A 25 -7.94 -7.13 3.74
CA ALA A 25 -7.22 -6.06 3.06
C ALA A 25 -6.00 -5.56 3.88
N ASP A 26 -6.14 -5.51 5.21
CA ASP A 26 -5.04 -5.16 6.12
C ASP A 26 -3.87 -6.16 6.07
N ALA A 27 -4.16 -7.45 5.90
CA ALA A 27 -3.12 -8.47 5.79
C ALA A 27 -2.34 -8.30 4.47
N VAL A 28 -3.05 -8.04 3.37
CA VAL A 28 -2.45 -7.73 2.07
C VAL A 28 -1.59 -6.46 2.17
N ALA A 29 -2.10 -5.40 2.81
CA ALA A 29 -1.36 -4.15 3.00
C ALA A 29 -0.09 -4.36 3.85
N ASN A 30 -0.16 -5.14 4.93
CA ASN A 30 1.01 -5.45 5.74
C ASN A 30 2.11 -6.16 4.93
N ASP A 31 1.75 -7.15 4.13
CA ASP A 31 2.70 -7.86 3.25
C ASP A 31 3.28 -6.93 2.18
N PHE A 32 2.42 -6.13 1.54
CA PHE A 32 2.79 -5.13 0.55
C PHE A 32 3.84 -4.14 1.07
N PHE A 33 3.68 -3.66 2.31
CA PHE A 33 4.65 -2.77 2.94
C PHE A 33 5.92 -3.48 3.40
N ARG A 34 5.82 -4.72 3.89
CA ARG A 34 7.00 -5.52 4.29
C ARG A 34 7.93 -5.83 3.12
N ALA A 35 7.37 -6.07 1.93
CA ALA A 35 8.14 -6.37 0.73
C ALA A 35 8.98 -5.18 0.21
N ARG A 36 8.69 -3.94 0.64
CA ARG A 36 9.31 -2.72 0.11
C ARG A 36 10.43 -2.23 1.02
N ARG A 37 11.69 -2.45 0.62
CA ARG A 37 12.90 -2.05 1.38
C ARG A 37 13.00 -0.55 1.68
N PHE A 38 12.55 0.30 0.76
CA PHE A 38 12.77 1.76 0.83
C PHE A 38 11.54 2.55 1.30
N ILE A 39 10.53 1.89 1.88
CA ILE A 39 9.30 2.56 2.35
C ILE A 39 9.38 2.88 3.86
N GLY A 40 9.46 4.17 4.18
CA GLY A 40 9.49 4.67 5.56
C GLY A 40 8.08 4.78 6.18
N SER A 41 8.01 5.06 7.48
CA SER A 41 6.72 5.20 8.21
C SER A 41 5.82 6.29 7.63
N GLY A 42 6.38 7.46 7.28
CA GLY A 42 5.61 8.55 6.65
C GLY A 42 5.12 8.20 5.24
N ASP A 43 5.89 7.40 4.50
CA ASP A 43 5.48 6.89 3.20
C ASP A 43 4.33 5.89 3.34
N ARG A 44 4.42 4.95 4.29
CA ARG A 44 3.35 3.99 4.60
C ARG A 44 2.07 4.71 4.98
N ARG A 45 2.14 5.70 5.87
CA ARG A 45 0.99 6.53 6.24
C ARG A 45 0.36 7.21 5.02
N ALA A 46 1.16 7.87 4.20
CA ALA A 46 0.64 8.58 3.02
C ALA A 46 -0.01 7.67 1.98
N VAL A 47 0.45 6.41 1.86
CA VAL A 47 -0.16 5.39 1.01
C VAL A 47 -1.45 4.86 1.64
N SER A 48 -1.42 4.48 2.93
CA SER A 48 -2.60 3.99 3.65
C SER A 48 -3.72 5.02 3.67
N ASP A 49 -3.42 6.29 3.95
CA ASP A 49 -4.40 7.39 3.96
C ASP A 49 -5.13 7.54 2.61
N ARG A 50 -4.50 7.16 1.50
CA ARG A 50 -5.11 7.18 0.16
C ARG A 50 -5.88 5.90 -0.17
N THR A 51 -5.51 4.79 0.46
CA THR A 51 -6.09 3.47 0.19
C THR A 51 -7.41 3.30 0.95
N TRP A 52 -7.51 3.87 2.15
CA TRP A 52 -8.64 3.65 3.06
C TRP A 52 -9.63 4.81 3.18
N ARG A 53 -9.35 5.95 2.54
CA ARG A 53 -10.23 7.10 2.52
C ARG A 53 -11.20 7.00 1.35
#